data_AF-A0A2D1R9N8-F1
#
_entry.id   AF-A0A2D1R9N8-F1
#
_cell.length_a   1.000
_cell.length_b   1.000
_cell.length_c   1.000
_cell.angle_alpha   90.00
_cell.angle_beta   90.00
_cell.angle_gamma   90.00
#
_symmetry.space_group_name_H-M   'P 1'
#
loop_
_entity.id
_entity.type
_entity.pdbx_description
1 polymer ?
#
loop_
_entity_poly.entity_id
_entity_poly.type
_entity_poly.pdbx_seq_one_letter_code
_entity_poly.pdbx_strand_id
1 'polypeptide(L)'
;MIAPSLCDAVKRLQPAIAARFTQLVALRMPGAEDRFGAHLPSDATARARLAGSAVASLRLSRATIWRVHKGGSVETHMPVTLTLDISNIATGEVLATQSISDDAAATYAEGEVDAQAAANLPGHIDAVLVRLVDQAAAAWKPYPISATVLAEDDGRWIIDKGRSAGLRVGDIIGEDGEVLHAGSDYAVVKPVLGSYRTGQQLARTATQPVDMLARPSLLSVVATIPPGYPRIYLTQIFEDALGKAGHFAPVPVNPSMMDLRTRAMGDAGATSDESRSLPDYVARISIDALAPSAMPSNVPGVMIEQHEAHVFVELVDPSGRVLASFHAADQIVDQIARGIRFSADQRRDTVVRNALTKAAHAVSAWRSSPAMLPVNHNGEGFSITDPGGALSLGQQVVVLRRIGKVGPVADVRLPVGQLRVDQTLAGQTLAASDIGMEPLRFKAGDMVIIDAAGQALGTRRAVDQCRDASGMPSVDWRGDAQPAVWRIGAGPLFTGSFAGPTFIADLPMELAPFAPSFKGWEKLAAARPRRSDYCFTPVLSLSATAQGQRPLVIGYTLRNGTTKLGGGAMQVQMTPTTMTPDSAAEMRAARLEQDFATVALPLASKAAAALKPPVEAQFTTNEEK
;
A
#
# COMPACT_ATOMS: atom_id res chain seq x y z
N MET A 1 10.08 -15.21 6.75
CA MET A 1 11.54 -15.20 6.96
C MET A 1 11.87 -16.26 8.00
N ILE A 2 12.35 -17.42 7.57
CA ILE A 2 12.72 -18.52 8.48
C ILE A 2 14.22 -18.72 8.38
N ALA A 3 14.92 -18.76 9.53
CA ALA A 3 16.35 -19.03 9.56
C ALA A 3 16.63 -20.43 8.97
N PRO A 4 17.66 -20.59 8.12
CA PRO A 4 17.97 -21.88 7.49
C PRO A 4 18.05 -23.05 8.49
N SER A 5 18.64 -22.83 9.67
CA SER A 5 18.76 -23.85 10.72
C SER A 5 17.42 -24.28 11.34
N LEU A 6 16.37 -23.47 11.19
CA LEU A 6 15.03 -23.77 11.70
C LEU A 6 14.09 -24.35 10.63
N CYS A 7 14.45 -24.31 9.34
CA CYS A 7 13.56 -24.71 8.25
C CYS A 7 13.04 -26.15 8.39
N ASP A 8 13.93 -27.11 8.65
CA ASP A 8 13.54 -28.52 8.81
C ASP A 8 12.68 -28.75 10.06
N ALA A 9 13.00 -28.04 11.15
CA ALA A 9 12.21 -28.11 12.38
C ALA A 9 10.79 -27.59 12.14
N VAL A 10 10.63 -26.40 11.52
CA VAL A 10 9.33 -25.82 11.17
C VAL A 10 8.54 -26.77 10.26
N LYS A 11 9.18 -27.34 9.24
CA LYS A 11 8.52 -28.26 8.30
C LYS A 11 7.99 -29.52 8.98
N ARG A 12 8.74 -30.09 9.93
CA ARG A 12 8.30 -31.23 10.75
C ARG A 12 7.16 -30.87 11.71
N LEU A 13 7.16 -29.65 12.24
CA LEU A 13 6.15 -29.19 13.20
C LEU A 13 4.82 -28.79 12.55
N GLN A 14 4.80 -28.51 11.24
CA GLN A 14 3.63 -27.97 10.55
C GLN A 14 2.32 -28.75 10.80
N PRO A 15 2.26 -30.10 10.75
CA PRO A 15 1.02 -30.84 11.04
C PRO A 15 0.56 -30.67 12.49
N ALA A 16 1.48 -30.65 13.45
CA ALA A 16 1.17 -30.48 14.86
C ALA A 16 0.66 -29.06 15.15
N ILE A 17 1.28 -28.04 14.55
CA ILE A 17 0.83 -26.64 14.64
C ILE A 17 -0.58 -26.50 14.05
N ALA A 18 -0.84 -27.12 12.90
CA ALA A 18 -2.16 -27.08 12.26
C ALA A 18 -3.24 -27.72 13.13
N ALA A 19 -3.01 -28.92 13.66
CA ALA A 19 -3.95 -29.60 14.55
C ALA A 19 -4.22 -28.77 15.82
N ARG A 20 -3.17 -28.20 16.40
CA ARG A 20 -3.26 -27.34 17.59
C ARG A 20 -4.04 -26.05 17.31
N PHE A 21 -3.80 -25.42 16.16
CA PHE A 21 -4.53 -24.23 15.72
C PHE A 21 -6.03 -24.51 15.56
N THR A 22 -6.39 -25.59 14.86
CA THR A 22 -7.79 -26.01 14.70
C THR A 22 -8.47 -26.23 16.05
N GLN A 23 -7.80 -26.94 16.97
CA GLN A 23 -8.32 -27.16 18.33
C GLN A 23 -8.55 -25.84 19.08
N LEU A 24 -7.60 -24.91 19.03
CA LEU A 24 -7.71 -23.62 19.71
C LEU A 24 -8.82 -22.75 19.11
N VAL A 25 -8.95 -22.70 17.78
CA VAL A 25 -10.03 -21.95 17.10
C VAL A 25 -11.38 -22.52 17.50
N ALA A 26 -11.57 -23.84 17.43
CA ALA A 26 -12.82 -24.49 17.84
C ALA A 26 -13.18 -24.22 19.31
N LEU A 27 -12.18 -24.16 20.19
CA LEU A 27 -12.38 -23.92 21.62
C LEU A 27 -12.69 -22.44 21.93
N ARG A 28 -12.07 -21.49 21.22
CA ARG A 28 -12.07 -20.06 21.60
C ARG A 28 -13.00 -19.19 20.75
N MET A 29 -13.38 -19.62 19.55
CA MET A 29 -14.23 -18.85 18.65
C MET A 29 -15.61 -19.53 18.52
N PRO A 30 -16.65 -19.01 19.21
CA PRO A 30 -18.01 -19.54 19.10
C PRO A 30 -18.50 -19.50 17.64
N GLY A 31 -19.06 -20.60 17.17
CA GLY A 31 -19.51 -20.74 15.77
C GLY A 31 -18.45 -21.25 14.79
N ALA A 32 -17.26 -21.64 15.27
CA ALA A 32 -16.32 -22.42 14.47
C ALA A 32 -16.90 -23.82 14.19
N GLU A 33 -16.84 -24.25 12.93
CA GLU A 33 -17.40 -25.52 12.45
C GLU A 33 -16.35 -26.32 11.68
N ASP A 34 -16.46 -27.64 11.69
CA ASP A 34 -15.57 -28.54 10.95
C ASP A 34 -15.86 -28.57 9.44
N ARG A 35 -17.00 -28.01 9.01
CA ARG A 35 -17.45 -27.96 7.60
C ARG A 35 -18.12 -26.63 7.29
N PHE A 36 -18.03 -26.20 6.04
CA PHE A 36 -18.63 -24.96 5.56
C PHE A 36 -20.16 -24.97 5.67
N GLY A 37 -20.69 -23.99 6.39
CA GLY A 37 -22.12 -23.79 6.57
C GLY A 37 -22.83 -24.99 7.21
N ALA A 38 -22.18 -25.66 8.18
CA ALA A 38 -22.75 -26.83 8.84
C ALA A 38 -24.01 -26.48 9.65
N HIS A 39 -24.11 -25.25 10.17
CA HIS A 39 -25.30 -24.69 10.79
C HIS A 39 -26.46 -24.44 9.83
N LEU A 40 -26.23 -24.38 8.51
CA LEU A 40 -27.29 -24.11 7.56
C LEU A 40 -28.14 -25.36 7.27
N PRO A 41 -29.42 -25.20 6.89
CA PRO A 41 -30.26 -26.30 6.45
C PRO A 41 -29.61 -27.17 5.36
N SER A 42 -29.94 -28.45 5.31
CA SER A 42 -29.35 -29.38 4.34
C SER A 42 -29.60 -28.98 2.89
N ASP A 43 -30.70 -28.29 2.62
CA ASP A 43 -31.12 -27.74 1.32
C ASP A 43 -30.55 -26.33 1.04
N ALA A 44 -29.78 -25.74 1.96
CA ALA A 44 -29.13 -24.46 1.73
C ALA A 44 -28.18 -24.55 0.52
N THR A 45 -28.30 -23.57 -0.37
CA THR A 45 -27.49 -23.52 -1.59
C THR A 45 -26.00 -23.41 -1.25
N ALA A 46 -25.16 -23.93 -2.14
CA ALA A 46 -23.72 -23.84 -2.01
C ALA A 46 -23.23 -22.37 -1.88
N ARG A 47 -23.89 -21.44 -2.57
CA ARG A 47 -23.67 -19.99 -2.43
C ARG A 47 -24.00 -19.49 -1.02
N ALA A 48 -25.12 -19.90 -0.45
CA ALA A 48 -25.51 -19.52 0.92
C ALA A 48 -24.49 -20.04 1.95
N ARG A 49 -23.99 -21.27 1.76
CA ARG A 49 -22.93 -21.84 2.63
C ARG A 49 -21.63 -21.06 2.55
N LEU A 50 -21.20 -20.65 1.36
CA LEU A 50 -19.99 -19.83 1.19
C LEU A 50 -20.17 -18.41 1.74
N ALA A 51 -21.31 -17.76 1.47
CA ALA A 51 -21.57 -16.39 1.95
C ALA A 51 -21.73 -16.31 3.47
N GLY A 52 -22.24 -17.38 4.10
CA GLY A 52 -22.41 -17.49 5.55
C GLY A 52 -21.18 -17.97 6.32
N SER A 53 -20.08 -18.30 5.64
CA SER A 53 -18.89 -18.89 6.28
C SER A 53 -17.63 -18.04 6.11
N ALA A 54 -16.79 -18.03 7.14
CA ALA A 54 -15.45 -17.47 7.09
C ALA A 54 -14.40 -18.55 7.37
N VAL A 55 -13.19 -18.36 6.86
CA VAL A 55 -12.05 -19.26 7.08
C VAL A 55 -11.02 -18.59 7.95
N ALA A 56 -10.66 -19.20 9.07
CA ALA A 56 -9.49 -18.84 9.84
C ALA A 56 -8.25 -19.55 9.27
N SER A 57 -7.19 -18.80 8.98
CA SER A 57 -5.94 -19.32 8.44
C SER A 57 -4.75 -18.80 9.24
N LEU A 58 -3.73 -19.65 9.42
CA LEU A 58 -2.53 -19.34 10.19
C LEU A 58 -1.31 -19.27 9.27
N ARG A 59 -0.46 -18.27 9.52
CA ARG A 59 0.78 -18.03 8.78
C ARG A 59 1.94 -17.78 9.75
N LEU A 60 3.07 -18.45 9.49
CA LEU A 60 4.35 -18.20 10.16
C LEU A 60 5.19 -17.26 9.30
N SER A 61 5.12 -15.97 9.59
CA SER A 61 5.80 -14.94 8.81
C SER A 61 7.27 -14.80 9.20
N ARG A 62 7.64 -15.20 10.42
CA ARG A 62 9.01 -15.10 10.93
C ARG A 62 9.33 -16.19 11.95
N ALA A 63 10.51 -16.79 11.83
CA ALA A 63 11.16 -17.58 12.86
C ALA A 63 12.67 -17.51 12.63
N THR A 64 13.40 -16.74 13.44
CA THR A 64 14.85 -16.57 13.26
C THR A 64 15.62 -16.74 14.57
N ILE A 65 16.94 -16.79 14.50
CA ILE A 65 17.84 -16.87 15.65
C ILE A 65 18.84 -15.72 15.52
N TRP A 66 18.80 -14.81 16.48
CA TRP A 66 19.83 -13.80 16.66
C TRP A 66 20.80 -14.25 17.75
N ARG A 67 22.08 -13.88 17.59
CA ARG A 67 23.18 -14.34 18.44
C ARG A 67 24.03 -13.16 18.89
N VAL A 68 24.39 -13.15 20.17
CA VAL A 68 25.31 -12.21 20.80
C VAL A 68 26.39 -13.02 21.51
N HIS A 69 27.60 -13.01 20.97
CA HIS A 69 28.73 -13.79 21.52
C HIS A 69 29.31 -13.08 22.76
N LYS A 70 29.45 -13.82 23.86
CA LYS A 70 29.94 -13.33 25.17
C LYS A 70 31.11 -14.16 25.71
N GLY A 71 32.11 -14.43 24.87
CA GLY A 71 33.39 -15.03 25.30
C GLY A 71 33.27 -16.38 26.03
N GLY A 72 32.58 -17.35 25.41
CA GLY A 72 32.36 -18.71 25.93
C GLY A 72 30.89 -19.12 26.01
N SER A 73 29.98 -18.16 25.93
CA SER A 73 28.53 -18.38 25.78
C SER A 73 27.95 -17.47 24.70
N VAL A 74 26.77 -17.83 24.21
CA VAL A 74 26.02 -17.06 23.22
C VAL A 74 24.65 -16.76 23.79
N GLU A 75 24.35 -15.48 23.98
CA GLU A 75 22.98 -15.04 24.20
C GLU A 75 22.25 -15.10 22.87
N THR A 76 21.09 -15.73 22.88
CA THR A 76 20.26 -15.97 21.71
C THR A 76 18.92 -15.31 21.90
N HIS A 77 18.38 -14.76 20.82
CA HIS A 77 17.03 -14.24 20.72
C HIS A 77 16.33 -14.96 19.58
N MET A 78 15.17 -15.53 19.83
CA MET A 78 14.42 -16.32 18.86
C MET A 78 13.09 -15.66 18.54
N PRO A 79 13.09 -14.58 17.73
CA PRO A 79 11.85 -13.89 17.44
C PRO A 79 10.99 -14.68 16.44
N VAL A 80 9.74 -14.90 16.85
CA VAL A 80 8.70 -15.60 16.08
C VAL A 80 7.54 -14.65 15.83
N THR A 81 7.04 -14.63 14.59
CA THR A 81 5.83 -13.88 14.22
C THR A 81 4.80 -14.82 13.59
N LEU A 82 3.64 -14.93 14.23
CA LEU A 82 2.48 -15.65 13.74
C LEU A 82 1.36 -14.68 13.40
N THR A 83 0.58 -15.03 12.39
CA THR A 83 -0.57 -14.25 11.94
C THR A 83 -1.76 -15.13 11.68
N LEU A 84 -2.90 -14.71 12.19
CA LEU A 84 -4.21 -15.31 11.95
C LEU A 84 -5.02 -14.35 11.08
N ASP A 85 -5.41 -14.82 9.89
CA ASP A 85 -6.35 -14.13 9.02
C ASP A 85 -7.70 -14.85 9.04
N ILE A 86 -8.79 -14.12 9.28
CA ILE A 86 -10.15 -14.60 9.06
C ILE A 86 -10.64 -13.99 7.75
N SER A 87 -11.03 -14.82 6.79
CA SER A 87 -11.42 -14.38 5.45
C SER A 87 -12.83 -14.83 5.07
N ASN A 88 -13.58 -13.97 4.39
CA ASN A 88 -14.80 -14.35 3.68
C ASN A 88 -14.41 -15.16 2.44
N ILE A 89 -14.88 -16.40 2.37
CA ILE A 89 -14.47 -17.31 1.31
C ILE A 89 -15.16 -17.06 -0.03
N ALA A 90 -16.37 -16.49 0.01
CA ALA A 90 -17.11 -16.11 -1.18
C ALA A 90 -16.47 -14.92 -1.88
N THR A 91 -16.15 -13.85 -1.13
CA THR A 91 -15.62 -12.60 -1.69
C THR A 91 -14.11 -12.55 -1.73
N GLY A 92 -13.41 -13.37 -0.95
CA GLY A 92 -11.98 -13.26 -0.77
C GLY A 92 -11.55 -12.27 0.32
N GLU A 93 -12.45 -11.41 0.81
CA GLU A 93 -12.14 -10.30 1.73
C GLU A 93 -11.55 -10.81 3.05
N VAL A 94 -10.46 -10.21 3.54
CA VAL A 94 -9.97 -10.49 4.90
C VAL A 94 -10.79 -9.67 5.89
N LEU A 95 -11.57 -10.39 6.67
CA LEU A 95 -12.53 -9.92 7.64
C LEU A 95 -11.87 -9.46 8.94
N ALA A 96 -10.80 -10.13 9.35
CA ALA A 96 -9.98 -9.75 10.49
C ALA A 96 -8.56 -10.28 10.30
N THR A 97 -7.56 -9.52 10.76
CA THR A 97 -6.19 -10.02 10.88
C THR A 97 -5.69 -9.76 12.30
N GLN A 98 -5.00 -10.73 12.88
CA GLN A 98 -4.30 -10.60 14.14
C GLN A 98 -2.88 -11.10 13.95
N SER A 99 -1.90 -10.33 14.41
CA SER A 99 -0.47 -10.64 14.26
C SER A 99 0.19 -10.49 15.63
N ILE A 100 0.96 -11.50 16.04
CA ILE A 100 1.79 -11.44 17.25
C ILE A 100 3.22 -11.74 16.86
N SER A 101 4.11 -10.84 17.27
CA SER A 101 5.54 -11.09 17.31
C SER A 101 6.00 -11.21 18.76
N ASP A 102 6.75 -12.27 19.06
CA ASP A 102 7.34 -12.53 20.37
C ASP A 102 8.82 -12.83 20.22
N ASP A 103 9.60 -12.65 21.29
CA ASP A 103 11.03 -12.96 21.33
C ASP A 103 11.35 -13.80 22.56
N ALA A 104 11.86 -15.01 22.34
CA ALA A 104 12.43 -15.84 23.41
C ALA A 104 13.93 -15.64 23.49
N ALA A 105 14.41 -15.15 24.64
CA ALA A 105 15.83 -14.99 24.92
C ALA A 105 16.36 -16.12 25.81
N ALA A 106 17.54 -16.65 25.48
CA ALA A 106 18.22 -17.68 26.27
C ALA A 106 19.74 -17.62 26.05
N THR A 107 20.53 -18.13 26.99
CA THR A 107 21.99 -18.24 26.83
C THR A 107 22.42 -19.69 26.72
N TYR A 108 23.21 -20.02 25.71
CA TYR A 108 23.70 -21.39 25.47
C TYR A 108 25.22 -21.40 25.29
N ALA A 109 25.81 -22.60 25.37
CA ALA A 109 27.17 -22.82 24.88
C ALA A 109 27.21 -22.63 23.35
N GLU A 110 28.32 -22.14 22.82
CA GLU A 110 28.45 -21.74 21.40
C GLU A 110 28.11 -22.85 20.40
N GLY A 111 28.50 -24.10 20.71
CA GLY A 111 28.20 -25.27 19.87
C GLY A 111 26.78 -25.83 20.01
N GLU A 112 25.98 -25.35 20.97
CA GLU A 112 24.66 -25.91 21.28
C GLU A 112 23.50 -25.04 20.81
N VAL A 113 23.77 -23.80 20.37
CA VAL A 113 22.76 -22.80 20.02
C VAL A 113 21.68 -23.35 19.09
N ASP A 114 22.07 -23.94 17.96
CA ASP A 114 21.11 -24.37 16.94
C ASP A 114 20.27 -25.56 17.39
N ALA A 115 20.89 -26.52 18.09
CA ALA A 115 20.19 -27.69 18.63
C ALA A 115 19.18 -27.28 19.70
N GLN A 116 19.57 -26.39 20.62
CA GLN A 116 18.70 -25.89 21.68
C GLN A 116 17.59 -24.98 21.13
N ALA A 117 17.90 -24.10 20.17
CA ALA A 117 16.89 -23.28 19.51
C ALA A 117 15.85 -24.14 18.78
N ALA A 118 16.28 -25.16 18.04
CA ALA A 118 15.38 -26.09 17.36
C ALA A 118 14.52 -26.92 18.35
N ALA A 119 15.09 -27.32 19.51
CA ALA A 119 14.38 -28.05 20.55
C ALA A 119 13.33 -27.18 21.28
N ASN A 120 13.60 -25.89 21.46
CA ASN A 120 12.72 -24.95 22.16
C ASN A 120 11.67 -24.30 21.25
N LEU A 121 11.89 -24.31 19.93
CA LEU A 121 10.98 -23.74 18.93
C LEU A 121 9.52 -24.22 19.05
N PRO A 122 9.21 -25.52 19.23
CA PRO A 122 7.83 -25.99 19.34
C PRO A 122 7.07 -25.34 20.50
N GLY A 123 7.68 -25.29 21.68
CA GLY A 123 7.07 -24.70 22.87
C GLY A 123 6.88 -23.20 22.73
N HIS A 124 7.85 -22.51 22.11
CA HIS A 124 7.73 -21.09 21.82
C HIS A 124 6.60 -20.79 20.82
N ILE A 125 6.50 -21.56 19.72
CA ILE A 125 5.42 -21.42 18.74
C ILE A 125 4.06 -21.67 19.39
N ASP A 126 3.88 -22.70 20.22
CA ASP A 126 2.61 -22.97 20.90
C ASP A 126 2.21 -21.81 21.83
N ALA A 127 3.15 -21.27 22.61
CA ALA A 127 2.89 -20.12 23.47
C ALA A 127 2.43 -18.88 22.70
N VAL A 128 3.06 -18.59 21.55
CA VAL A 128 2.65 -17.48 20.67
C VAL A 128 1.30 -17.77 20.01
N LEU A 129 1.06 -19.02 19.59
CA LEU A 129 -0.17 -19.46 18.94
C LEU A 129 -1.38 -19.34 19.88
N VAL A 130 -1.27 -19.79 21.13
CA VAL A 130 -2.34 -19.67 22.14
C VAL A 130 -2.72 -18.21 22.34
N ARG A 131 -1.73 -17.33 22.55
CA ARG A 131 -1.97 -15.88 22.67
C ARG A 131 -2.61 -15.28 21.42
N LEU A 132 -2.17 -15.71 20.24
CA LEU A 132 -2.68 -15.21 18.97
C LEU A 132 -4.16 -15.54 18.81
N VAL A 133 -4.54 -16.80 19.05
CA VAL A 133 -5.95 -17.22 18.96
C VAL A 133 -6.79 -16.53 20.04
N ASP A 134 -6.27 -16.37 21.25
CA ASP A 134 -6.99 -15.69 22.33
C ASP A 134 -7.27 -14.22 22.01
N GLN A 135 -6.26 -13.50 21.48
CA GLN A 135 -6.43 -12.11 21.05
C GLN A 135 -7.37 -12.01 19.85
N ALA A 136 -7.22 -12.89 18.86
CA ALA A 136 -8.10 -12.91 17.70
C ALA A 136 -9.55 -13.21 18.08
N ALA A 137 -9.78 -14.17 18.97
CA ALA A 137 -11.12 -14.52 19.46
C ALA A 137 -11.75 -13.37 20.26
N ALA A 138 -10.96 -12.67 21.09
CA ALA A 138 -11.43 -11.50 21.82
C ALA A 138 -11.78 -10.32 20.90
N ALA A 139 -11.04 -10.17 19.80
CA ALA A 139 -11.25 -9.14 18.78
C ALA A 139 -12.38 -9.50 17.80
N TRP A 140 -12.64 -10.80 17.57
CA TRP A 140 -13.65 -11.29 16.64
C TRP A 140 -15.07 -11.05 17.18
N LYS A 141 -15.69 -9.98 16.67
CA LYS A 141 -17.05 -9.56 17.04
C LYS A 141 -17.86 -9.28 15.77
N PRO A 142 -18.29 -10.31 15.03
CA PRO A 142 -19.12 -10.11 13.87
C PRO A 142 -20.44 -9.44 14.26
N TYR A 143 -20.87 -8.44 13.51
CA TYR A 143 -22.16 -7.79 13.66
C TYR A 143 -22.82 -7.56 12.31
N PRO A 144 -24.16 -7.62 12.23
CA PRO A 144 -24.86 -7.27 11.01
C PRO A 144 -24.82 -5.75 10.80
N ILE A 145 -24.39 -5.32 9.63
CA ILE A 145 -24.74 -4.01 9.08
C ILE A 145 -26.16 -4.15 8.55
N SER A 146 -27.13 -3.56 9.25
CA SER A 146 -28.53 -3.47 8.79
C SER A 146 -28.78 -2.05 8.27
N ALA A 147 -29.29 -1.96 7.04
CA ALA A 147 -29.61 -0.73 6.37
C ALA A 147 -31.08 -0.70 5.97
N THR A 148 -31.74 0.43 6.21
CA THR A 148 -33.13 0.66 5.83
C THR A 148 -33.19 1.30 4.46
N VAL A 149 -34.02 0.77 3.58
CA VAL A 149 -34.37 1.41 2.30
C VAL A 149 -35.21 2.66 2.57
N LEU A 150 -34.69 3.82 2.21
CA LEU A 150 -35.28 5.14 2.46
C LEU A 150 -36.19 5.61 1.32
N ALA A 151 -35.77 5.37 0.08
CA ALA A 151 -36.50 5.80 -1.12
C ALA A 151 -36.03 5.03 -2.36
N GLU A 152 -36.78 5.19 -3.44
CA GLU A 152 -36.45 4.74 -4.79
C GLU A 152 -36.34 5.98 -5.70
N ASP A 153 -35.36 5.94 -6.60
CA ASP A 153 -35.15 6.93 -7.67
C ASP A 153 -34.70 6.19 -8.93
N ASP A 154 -35.59 6.10 -9.91
CA ASP A 154 -35.29 5.57 -11.25
C ASP A 154 -34.64 4.17 -11.21
N GLY A 155 -35.30 3.23 -10.50
CA GLY A 155 -34.83 1.85 -10.34
C GLY A 155 -33.55 1.71 -9.52
N ARG A 156 -33.23 2.71 -8.69
CA ARG A 156 -32.13 2.70 -7.71
C ARG A 156 -32.70 2.98 -6.34
N TRP A 157 -32.18 2.31 -5.33
CA TRP A 157 -32.66 2.44 -3.95
C TRP A 157 -31.63 3.13 -3.08
N ILE A 158 -32.09 4.04 -2.24
CA ILE A 158 -31.24 4.77 -1.30
C ILE A 158 -31.39 4.12 0.06
N ILE A 159 -30.27 3.78 0.71
CA ILE A 159 -30.25 3.16 2.04
C ILE A 159 -29.58 4.07 3.08
N ASP A 160 -29.98 3.94 4.34
CA ASP A 160 -29.52 4.77 5.48
C ASP A 160 -28.14 4.40 6.07
N LYS A 161 -27.32 3.70 5.27
CA LYS A 161 -25.95 3.31 5.58
C LYS A 161 -25.07 3.61 4.38
N GLY A 162 -23.89 4.17 4.63
CA GLY A 162 -22.88 4.48 3.62
C GLY A 162 -21.49 4.02 4.05
N ARG A 163 -20.46 4.75 3.60
CA ARG A 163 -19.06 4.48 3.95
C ARG A 163 -18.85 4.44 5.45
N SER A 164 -19.46 5.34 6.23
CA SER A 164 -19.34 5.36 7.69
C SER A 164 -19.86 4.09 8.37
N ALA A 165 -20.68 3.30 7.68
CA ALA A 165 -21.14 1.98 8.15
C ALA A 165 -20.32 0.82 7.55
N GLY A 166 -19.38 1.10 6.65
CA GLY A 166 -18.53 0.12 6.00
C GLY A 166 -18.92 -0.27 4.58
N LEU A 167 -19.86 0.42 3.94
CA LEU A 167 -20.28 0.11 2.57
C LEU A 167 -19.39 0.82 1.55
N ARG A 168 -18.96 0.08 0.53
CA ARG A 168 -18.15 0.54 -0.60
C ARG A 168 -18.84 0.22 -1.91
N VAL A 169 -18.45 0.93 -2.97
CA VAL A 169 -18.92 0.64 -4.33
C VAL A 169 -18.52 -0.78 -4.72
N GLY A 170 -19.46 -1.53 -5.27
CA GLY A 170 -19.30 -2.95 -5.64
C GLY A 170 -19.65 -3.94 -4.54
N ASP A 171 -19.81 -3.50 -3.29
CA ASP A 171 -20.26 -4.37 -2.20
C ASP A 171 -21.70 -4.87 -2.45
N ILE A 172 -22.01 -6.05 -1.94
CA ILE A 172 -23.36 -6.61 -1.93
C ILE A 172 -23.99 -6.42 -0.54
N ILE A 173 -25.24 -5.97 -0.50
CA ILE A 173 -26.06 -5.86 0.72
C ILE A 173 -27.46 -6.43 0.48
N GLY A 174 -28.00 -7.13 1.47
CA GLY A 174 -29.23 -7.91 1.30
C GLY A 174 -28.96 -9.19 0.52
N GLU A 175 -29.91 -9.64 -0.28
CA GLU A 175 -29.76 -10.86 -1.10
C GLU A 175 -28.86 -10.62 -2.32
N ASP A 176 -28.99 -9.46 -2.97
CA ASP A 176 -28.42 -9.21 -4.29
C ASP A 176 -28.14 -7.73 -4.61
N GLY A 177 -28.24 -6.84 -3.62
CA GLY A 177 -28.16 -5.39 -3.85
C GLY A 177 -26.73 -4.92 -4.02
N GLU A 178 -26.33 -4.56 -5.24
CA GLU A 178 -25.00 -4.01 -5.52
C GLU A 178 -24.96 -2.51 -5.19
N VAL A 179 -23.98 -2.10 -4.40
CA VAL A 179 -23.73 -0.70 -4.06
C VAL A 179 -23.10 0.01 -5.27
N LEU A 180 -23.83 0.94 -5.87
CA LEU A 180 -23.37 1.77 -7.00
C LEU A 180 -22.63 3.03 -6.56
N HIS A 181 -23.00 3.56 -5.39
CA HIS A 181 -22.38 4.73 -4.77
C HIS A 181 -22.50 4.62 -3.26
N ALA A 182 -21.46 5.04 -2.53
CA ALA A 182 -21.47 5.13 -1.08
C ALA A 182 -21.06 6.54 -0.65
N GLY A 183 -22.03 7.31 -0.14
CA GLY A 183 -21.80 8.55 0.59
C GLY A 183 -21.26 8.28 1.99
N SER A 184 -21.20 9.29 2.86
CA SER A 184 -20.77 9.06 4.25
C SER A 184 -21.80 8.22 5.01
N ASP A 185 -23.06 8.64 4.98
CA ASP A 185 -24.17 8.14 5.78
C ASP A 185 -25.26 7.44 4.97
N TYR A 186 -25.11 7.35 3.65
CA TYR A 186 -26.04 6.65 2.75
C TYR A 186 -25.30 5.92 1.64
N ALA A 187 -26.00 5.02 0.98
CA ALA A 187 -25.55 4.37 -0.24
C ALA A 187 -26.70 4.25 -1.23
N VAL A 188 -26.34 4.14 -2.50
CA VAL A 188 -27.24 3.88 -3.62
C VAL A 188 -27.02 2.45 -4.06
N VAL A 189 -28.06 1.63 -3.98
CA VAL A 189 -28.01 0.21 -4.30
C VAL A 189 -28.91 -0.11 -5.47
N LYS A 190 -28.52 -1.10 -6.26
CA LYS A 190 -29.33 -1.66 -7.34
C LYS A 190 -29.41 -3.18 -7.18
N PRO A 191 -30.60 -3.77 -6.96
CA PRO A 191 -30.79 -5.20 -6.99
C PRO A 191 -30.48 -5.75 -8.39
N VAL A 192 -29.96 -6.97 -8.43
CA VAL A 192 -29.77 -7.71 -9.68
C VAL A 192 -31.11 -8.26 -10.17
N LEU A 193 -31.99 -8.65 -9.24
CA LEU A 193 -33.31 -9.20 -9.49
C LEU A 193 -34.37 -8.51 -8.62
N GLY A 194 -35.47 -8.09 -9.25
CA GLY A 194 -36.63 -7.58 -8.52
C GLY A 194 -36.53 -6.11 -8.09
N SER A 195 -37.17 -5.78 -6.97
CA SER A 195 -37.29 -4.42 -6.43
C SER A 195 -37.34 -4.45 -4.92
N TYR A 196 -36.80 -3.42 -4.27
CA TYR A 196 -36.93 -3.25 -2.83
C TYR A 196 -38.12 -2.36 -2.47
N ARG A 197 -38.61 -2.51 -1.23
CA ARG A 197 -39.67 -1.65 -0.68
C ARG A 197 -39.06 -0.63 0.27
N THR A 198 -39.59 0.59 0.26
CA THR A 198 -39.26 1.57 1.30
C THR A 198 -39.57 0.99 2.68
N GLY A 199 -38.63 1.11 3.62
CA GLY A 199 -38.68 0.49 4.95
C GLY A 199 -38.12 -0.93 5.02
N GLN A 200 -37.79 -1.57 3.89
CA GLN A 200 -37.14 -2.88 3.88
C GLN A 200 -35.75 -2.81 4.53
N GLN A 201 -35.39 -3.83 5.31
CA GLN A 201 -34.06 -3.99 5.85
C GLN A 201 -33.21 -4.83 4.89
N LEU A 202 -32.05 -4.28 4.53
CA LEU A 202 -31.00 -5.00 3.82
C LEU A 202 -29.84 -5.21 4.80
N ALA A 203 -29.33 -6.43 4.90
CA ALA A 203 -28.30 -6.76 5.85
C ALA A 203 -27.07 -7.37 5.17
N ARG A 204 -25.91 -7.14 5.79
CA ARG A 204 -24.62 -7.76 5.48
C ARG A 204 -23.89 -8.05 6.79
N THR A 205 -23.18 -9.16 6.90
CA THR A 205 -22.31 -9.39 8.05
C THR A 205 -21.00 -8.64 7.89
N ALA A 206 -20.62 -7.88 8.90
CA ALA A 206 -19.31 -7.28 9.02
C ALA A 206 -18.61 -7.74 10.29
N THR A 207 -17.29 -7.63 10.29
CA THR A 207 -16.42 -8.30 11.26
C THR A 207 -15.36 -7.40 11.84
N GLN A 208 -15.12 -6.27 11.19
CA GLN A 208 -14.30 -5.19 11.71
C GLN A 208 -15.20 -4.17 12.39
N PRO A 209 -14.75 -3.50 13.45
CA PRO A 209 -15.44 -2.37 14.04
C PRO A 209 -15.87 -1.33 12.99
N VAL A 210 -17.04 -0.68 13.20
CA VAL A 210 -17.61 0.31 12.27
C VAL A 210 -16.59 1.41 11.93
N ASP A 211 -15.80 1.84 12.92
CA ASP A 211 -14.77 2.86 12.75
C ASP A 211 -13.60 2.41 11.86
N MET A 212 -13.34 1.11 11.74
CA MET A 212 -12.37 0.55 10.78
C MET A 212 -12.96 0.47 9.37
N LEU A 213 -14.21 0.01 9.25
CA LEU A 213 -14.86 -0.10 7.94
C LEU A 213 -15.14 1.26 7.29
N ALA A 214 -15.32 2.30 8.12
CA ALA A 214 -15.47 3.69 7.67
C ALA A 214 -14.23 4.27 7.00
N ARG A 215 -13.07 3.63 7.17
CA ARG A 215 -11.79 4.11 6.65
C ARG A 215 -11.65 3.77 5.17
N PRO A 216 -11.02 4.66 4.39
CA PRO A 216 -10.65 4.34 3.02
C PRO A 216 -9.77 3.09 2.99
N SER A 217 -10.05 2.23 2.03
CA SER A 217 -9.32 0.99 1.80
C SER A 217 -8.00 1.27 1.07
N LEU A 218 -6.92 0.62 1.52
CA LEU A 218 -5.58 0.83 0.98
C LEU A 218 -4.90 -0.51 0.68
N LEU A 219 -4.58 -0.73 -0.60
CA LEU A 219 -3.83 -1.91 -1.05
C LEU A 219 -2.33 -1.63 -0.97
N SER A 220 -1.60 -2.43 -0.19
CA SER A 220 -0.16 -2.29 -0.03
C SER A 220 0.60 -3.11 -1.06
N VAL A 221 1.44 -2.45 -1.86
CA VAL A 221 2.27 -3.07 -2.90
C VAL A 221 3.72 -2.76 -2.63
N VAL A 222 4.44 -3.73 -2.04
CA VAL A 222 5.89 -3.61 -1.95
C VAL A 222 6.43 -3.83 -3.36
N ALA A 223 7.13 -2.85 -3.92
CA ALA A 223 7.74 -2.88 -5.24
C ALA A 223 9.19 -3.37 -5.15
N THR A 224 10.02 -2.62 -4.42
CA THR A 224 11.45 -2.93 -4.21
C THR A 224 11.66 -3.56 -2.84
N ILE A 225 12.38 -4.68 -2.79
CA ILE A 225 12.71 -5.43 -1.56
C ILE A 225 14.23 -5.45 -1.32
N PRO A 226 14.70 -5.32 -0.08
CA PRO A 226 16.10 -5.55 0.23
C PRO A 226 16.44 -7.04 0.10
N PRO A 227 17.68 -7.39 -0.30
CA PRO A 227 18.14 -8.78 -0.34
C PRO A 227 17.92 -9.52 0.98
N GLY A 228 17.38 -10.74 0.92
CA GLY A 228 17.14 -11.60 2.08
C GLY A 228 15.74 -11.46 2.72
N TYR A 229 14.88 -10.56 2.22
CA TYR A 229 13.54 -10.37 2.76
C TYR A 229 12.45 -10.96 1.85
N PRO A 230 11.49 -11.73 2.38
CA PRO A 230 10.30 -12.10 1.62
C PRO A 230 9.31 -10.92 1.58
N ARG A 231 8.75 -10.64 0.38
CA ARG A 231 7.81 -9.53 0.15
C ARG A 231 6.66 -9.50 1.16
N ILE A 232 6.07 -10.67 1.43
CA ILE A 232 4.93 -10.82 2.34
C ILE A 232 5.22 -10.36 3.78
N TYR A 233 6.45 -10.54 4.27
CA TYR A 233 6.83 -10.10 5.62
C TYR A 233 6.90 -8.57 5.70
N LEU A 234 7.44 -7.93 4.66
CA LEU A 234 7.53 -6.47 4.58
C LEU A 234 6.15 -5.83 4.43
N THR A 235 5.30 -6.39 3.55
CA THR A 235 3.89 -5.97 3.40
C THR A 235 3.18 -6.02 4.74
N GLN A 236 3.36 -7.10 5.49
CA GLN A 236 2.68 -7.30 6.76
C GLN A 236 3.11 -6.33 7.86
N ILE A 237 4.40 -6.02 7.98
CA ILE A 237 4.87 -4.98 8.92
C ILE A 237 4.17 -3.65 8.63
N PHE A 238 4.07 -3.28 7.35
CA PHE A 238 3.44 -2.04 6.94
C PHE A 238 1.93 -2.05 7.22
N GLU A 239 1.22 -3.12 6.84
CA GLU A 239 -0.22 -3.26 7.05
C GLU A 239 -0.60 -3.30 8.54
N ASP A 240 0.18 -4.01 9.37
CA ASP A 240 -0.02 -4.05 10.82
C ASP A 240 0.13 -2.65 11.45
N ALA A 241 1.14 -1.89 11.01
CA ALA A 241 1.35 -0.52 11.47
C ALA A 241 0.26 0.44 10.96
N LEU A 242 -0.18 0.29 9.71
CA LEU A 242 -1.24 1.08 9.09
C LEU A 242 -2.59 0.87 9.81
N GLY A 243 -2.96 -0.39 10.06
CA GLY A 243 -4.20 -0.74 10.77
C GLY A 243 -4.25 -0.19 12.20
N LYS A 244 -3.11 -0.19 12.92
CA LYS A 244 -2.98 0.39 14.26
C LYS A 244 -3.07 1.91 14.27
N ALA A 245 -2.57 2.58 13.24
CA ALA A 245 -2.51 4.04 13.15
C ALA A 245 -3.88 4.69 12.86
N GLY A 246 -4.89 3.92 12.45
CA GLY A 246 -6.28 4.32 12.63
C GLY A 246 -6.95 5.07 11.47
N HIS A 247 -6.26 5.40 10.38
CA HIS A 247 -6.84 6.24 9.31
C HIS A 247 -7.24 5.49 8.05
N PHE A 248 -6.46 4.48 7.65
CA PHE A 248 -6.76 3.62 6.52
C PHE A 248 -7.14 2.23 7.00
N ALA A 249 -7.96 1.54 6.21
CA ALA A 249 -8.16 0.10 6.33
C ALA A 249 -7.23 -0.61 5.35
N PRO A 250 -6.17 -1.31 5.79
CA PRO A 250 -5.39 -2.14 4.88
C PRO A 250 -6.32 -3.16 4.21
N VAL A 251 -6.06 -3.47 2.94
CA VAL A 251 -6.72 -4.57 2.22
C VAL A 251 -5.73 -5.73 2.10
N PRO A 252 -5.50 -6.49 3.19
CA PRO A 252 -4.50 -7.53 3.18
C PRO A 252 -4.95 -8.63 2.22
N VAL A 253 -4.08 -8.99 1.28
CA VAL A 253 -4.32 -10.08 0.35
C VAL A 253 -3.71 -11.33 0.97
N ASN A 254 -4.57 -12.28 1.33
CA ASN A 254 -4.10 -13.56 1.84
C ASN A 254 -3.54 -14.36 0.65
N PRO A 255 -2.22 -14.63 0.59
CA PRO A 255 -1.62 -15.30 -0.54
C PRO A 255 -2.10 -16.75 -0.69
N SER A 256 -2.57 -17.36 0.40
CA SER A 256 -3.16 -18.70 0.42
C SER A 256 -4.66 -18.69 0.10
N MET A 257 -5.26 -17.53 -0.15
CA MET A 257 -6.71 -17.41 -0.31
C MET A 257 -7.24 -18.23 -1.48
N MET A 258 -6.52 -18.28 -2.60
CA MET A 258 -6.96 -19.05 -3.77
C MET A 258 -7.00 -20.55 -3.46
N ASP A 259 -6.00 -21.08 -2.74
CA ASP A 259 -5.98 -22.48 -2.32
C ASP A 259 -7.10 -22.78 -1.32
N LEU A 260 -7.30 -21.89 -0.34
CA LEU A 260 -8.37 -22.01 0.65
C LEU A 260 -9.75 -21.95 -0.01
N ARG A 261 -9.94 -21.03 -0.96
CA ARG A 261 -11.19 -20.85 -1.71
C ARG A 261 -11.47 -22.05 -2.59
N THR A 262 -10.48 -22.58 -3.31
CA THR A 262 -10.65 -23.80 -4.11
C THR A 262 -11.11 -24.98 -3.26
N ARG A 263 -10.50 -25.19 -2.08
CA ARG A 263 -10.92 -26.24 -1.14
C ARG A 263 -12.36 -26.02 -0.64
N ALA A 264 -12.66 -24.81 -0.20
CA ALA A 264 -14.00 -24.47 0.29
C ALA A 264 -15.09 -24.58 -0.79
N MET A 265 -14.78 -24.18 -2.02
CA MET A 265 -15.68 -24.35 -3.16
C MET A 265 -15.93 -25.82 -3.47
N GLY A 266 -14.89 -26.67 -3.38
CA GLY A 266 -15.02 -28.12 -3.49
C GLY A 266 -15.91 -28.72 -2.41
N ASP A 267 -15.70 -28.34 -1.15
CA ASP A 267 -16.50 -28.81 -0.01
C ASP A 267 -17.96 -28.32 -0.06
N ALA A 268 -18.19 -27.10 -0.56
CA ALA A 268 -19.52 -26.52 -0.72
C ALA A 268 -20.24 -26.98 -1.99
N GLY A 269 -19.54 -27.56 -2.97
CA GLY A 269 -20.10 -27.92 -4.28
C GLY A 269 -20.50 -26.72 -5.13
N ALA A 270 -19.77 -25.60 -5.04
CA ALA A 270 -20.11 -24.33 -5.69
C ALA A 270 -19.01 -23.81 -6.62
N THR A 271 -19.42 -22.93 -7.55
CA THR A 271 -18.58 -21.91 -8.16
C THR A 271 -19.05 -20.54 -7.67
N SER A 272 -18.14 -19.68 -7.20
CA SER A 272 -18.43 -18.28 -6.89
C SER A 272 -17.62 -17.39 -7.83
N ASP A 273 -18.28 -16.42 -8.46
CA ASP A 273 -17.63 -15.31 -9.19
C ASP A 273 -17.46 -14.06 -8.30
N GLU A 274 -17.87 -14.15 -7.02
CA GLU A 274 -17.72 -13.03 -6.09
C GLU A 274 -16.24 -12.77 -5.81
N SER A 275 -15.88 -11.51 -5.71
CA SER A 275 -14.50 -11.06 -5.47
C SER A 275 -14.54 -9.73 -4.72
N ARG A 276 -13.39 -9.31 -4.19
CA ARG A 276 -13.31 -8.12 -3.34
C ARG A 276 -13.62 -6.87 -4.14
N SER A 277 -14.24 -5.89 -3.50
CA SER A 277 -14.36 -4.53 -4.05
C SER A 277 -12.96 -3.91 -4.25
N LEU A 278 -12.82 -3.07 -5.28
CA LEU A 278 -11.56 -2.37 -5.58
C LEU A 278 -11.11 -1.50 -4.39
N PRO A 279 -9.79 -1.34 -4.17
CA PRO A 279 -9.29 -0.47 -3.11
C PRO A 279 -9.51 1.02 -3.48
N ASP A 280 -9.72 1.86 -2.46
CA ASP A 280 -9.83 3.32 -2.62
C ASP A 280 -8.48 3.94 -2.97
N TYR A 281 -7.38 3.37 -2.46
CA TYR A 281 -6.01 3.79 -2.77
C TYR A 281 -5.04 2.61 -2.88
N VAL A 282 -3.91 2.85 -3.55
CA VAL A 282 -2.77 1.94 -3.57
C VAL A 282 -1.56 2.62 -2.92
N ALA A 283 -0.88 1.93 -2.01
CA ALA A 283 0.41 2.35 -1.47
C ALA A 283 1.53 1.53 -2.09
N ARG A 284 2.31 2.15 -3.00
CA ARG A 284 3.51 1.54 -3.57
C ARG A 284 4.70 1.79 -2.66
N ILE A 285 5.32 0.73 -2.15
CA ILE A 285 6.35 0.77 -1.12
C ILE A 285 7.68 0.31 -1.70
N SER A 286 8.72 1.13 -1.62
CA SER A 286 10.08 0.79 -2.01
C SER A 286 11.01 0.91 -0.82
N ILE A 287 11.82 -0.12 -0.59
CA ILE A 287 12.62 -0.25 0.62
C ILE A 287 14.08 -0.47 0.22
N ASP A 288 14.97 0.29 0.82
CA ASP A 288 16.40 0.07 0.74
C ASP A 288 17.00 -0.10 2.13
N ALA A 289 17.86 -1.10 2.29
CA ALA A 289 18.56 -1.36 3.53
C ALA A 289 20.05 -1.30 3.23
N LEU A 290 20.68 -0.20 3.63
CA LEU A 290 22.05 0.12 3.30
C LEU A 290 22.99 -0.92 3.90
N ALA A 291 24.12 -1.13 3.24
CA ALA A 291 25.19 -1.94 3.81
C ALA A 291 25.62 -1.36 5.17
N PRO A 292 25.89 -2.20 6.18
CA PRO A 292 26.41 -1.71 7.45
C PRO A 292 27.79 -1.09 7.25
N SER A 293 28.09 -0.05 8.02
CA SER A 293 29.41 0.56 8.07
C SER A 293 29.98 0.44 9.48
N ALA A 294 31.30 0.39 9.60
CA ALA A 294 31.97 0.37 10.90
C ALA A 294 33.29 1.12 10.85
N MET A 295 33.58 1.84 11.92
CA MET A 295 34.78 2.66 12.07
C MET A 295 35.25 2.66 13.53
N PRO A 296 36.55 2.83 13.80
CA PRO A 296 37.00 3.00 15.18
C PRO A 296 36.44 4.28 15.79
N SER A 297 36.09 4.21 17.07
CA SER A 297 35.73 5.40 17.85
C SER A 297 36.99 6.13 18.34
N ASN A 298 36.78 7.25 19.04
CA ASN A 298 37.83 7.93 19.80
C ASN A 298 38.25 7.18 21.09
N VAL A 299 37.56 6.08 21.44
CA VAL A 299 37.89 5.23 22.60
C VAL A 299 38.66 4.00 22.11
N PRO A 300 39.88 3.73 22.64
CA PRO A 300 40.67 2.57 22.25
C PRO A 300 39.91 1.25 22.42
N GLY A 301 39.93 0.40 21.39
CA GLY A 301 39.28 -0.90 21.40
C GLY A 301 37.74 -0.87 21.26
N VAL A 302 37.17 0.29 20.94
CA VAL A 302 35.72 0.46 20.68
C VAL A 302 35.49 0.83 19.22
N MET A 303 34.65 0.05 18.54
CA MET A 303 34.20 0.31 17.17
C MET A 303 32.80 0.93 17.19
N ILE A 304 32.51 1.81 16.24
CA ILE A 304 31.16 2.32 15.95
C ILE A 304 30.65 1.58 14.72
N GLU A 305 29.53 0.86 14.83
CA GLU A 305 28.85 0.22 13.70
C GLU A 305 27.51 0.91 13.45
N GLN A 306 27.19 1.20 12.19
CA GLN A 306 25.98 1.89 11.77
C GLN A 306 25.17 1.04 10.80
N HIS A 307 23.88 0.93 11.08
CA HIS A 307 22.87 0.29 10.25
C HIS A 307 21.79 1.30 9.90
N GLU A 308 21.31 1.28 8.66
CA GLU A 308 20.37 2.27 8.16
C GLU A 308 19.45 1.68 7.09
N ALA A 309 18.17 2.08 7.12
CA ALA A 309 17.20 1.72 6.09
C ALA A 309 16.29 2.90 5.75
N HIS A 310 15.90 2.96 4.48
CA HIS A 310 15.00 3.98 3.93
C HIS A 310 13.78 3.31 3.31
N VAL A 311 12.61 3.88 3.54
CA VAL A 311 11.33 3.45 2.98
C VAL A 311 10.69 4.64 2.29
N PHE A 312 10.31 4.42 1.03
CA PHE A 312 9.55 5.37 0.22
C PHE A 312 8.17 4.79 -0.04
N VAL A 313 7.12 5.59 0.15
CA VAL A 313 5.74 5.17 -0.11
C VAL A 313 5.06 6.20 -1.00
N GLU A 314 4.58 5.76 -2.16
CA GLU A 314 3.78 6.58 -3.08
C GLU A 314 2.31 6.18 -2.92
N LEU A 315 1.46 7.13 -2.52
CA LEU A 315 0.02 6.94 -2.38
C LEU A 315 -0.68 7.31 -3.67
N VAL A 316 -1.41 6.37 -4.26
CA VAL A 316 -1.96 6.44 -5.61
C VAL A 316 -3.49 6.33 -5.55
N ASP A 317 -4.17 7.21 -6.28
CA ASP A 317 -5.64 7.17 -6.43
C ASP A 317 -6.08 6.12 -7.47
N PRO A 318 -7.39 5.78 -7.58
CA PRO A 318 -7.86 4.78 -8.54
C PRO A 318 -7.60 5.14 -10.01
N SER A 319 -7.32 6.42 -10.31
CA SER A 319 -6.94 6.89 -11.65
C SER A 319 -5.48 6.56 -12.02
N GLY A 320 -4.67 6.16 -11.04
CA GLY A 320 -3.24 5.88 -11.19
C GLY A 320 -2.33 7.05 -10.86
N ARG A 321 -2.89 8.20 -10.44
CA ARG A 321 -2.11 9.40 -10.12
C ARG A 321 -1.58 9.33 -8.69
N VAL A 322 -0.32 9.72 -8.51
CA VAL A 322 0.28 9.86 -7.17
C VAL A 322 -0.27 11.12 -6.50
N LEU A 323 -0.92 10.95 -5.35
CA LEU A 323 -1.45 12.05 -4.52
C LEU A 323 -0.44 12.60 -3.52
N ALA A 324 0.43 11.72 -3.02
CA ALA A 324 1.47 12.04 -2.05
C ALA A 324 2.59 11.00 -2.10
N SER A 325 3.78 11.42 -1.69
CA SER A 325 4.92 10.51 -1.45
C SER A 325 5.49 10.77 -0.07
N PHE A 326 5.87 9.70 0.61
CA PHE A 326 6.40 9.71 1.97
C PHE A 326 7.77 9.06 1.98
N HIS A 327 8.69 9.67 2.73
CA HIS A 327 10.01 9.10 3.01
C HIS A 327 10.14 8.93 4.52
N ALA A 328 10.52 7.73 4.95
CA ALA A 328 10.91 7.45 6.32
C ALA A 328 12.26 6.73 6.35
N ALA A 329 13.00 6.92 7.44
CA ALA A 329 14.25 6.22 7.68
C ALA A 329 14.37 5.81 9.15
N ASP A 330 15.19 4.79 9.38
CA ASP A 330 15.66 4.42 10.70
C ASP A 330 17.15 4.13 10.67
N GLN A 331 17.81 4.44 11.77
CA GLN A 331 19.25 4.30 11.93
C GLN A 331 19.55 3.77 13.33
N ILE A 332 20.45 2.80 13.41
CA ILE A 332 21.02 2.31 14.67
C ILE A 332 22.53 2.50 14.60
N VAL A 333 23.09 3.09 15.65
CA VAL A 333 24.54 3.26 15.84
C VAL A 333 24.95 2.55 17.12
N ASP A 334 25.75 1.49 16.98
CA ASP A 334 26.25 0.67 18.07
C ASP A 334 27.70 1.02 18.40
N GLN A 335 28.03 1.05 19.70
CA GLN A 335 29.41 1.06 20.17
C GLN A 335 29.79 -0.35 20.63
N ILE A 336 30.76 -0.94 19.94
CA ILE A 336 31.16 -2.32 20.10
C ILE A 336 32.46 -2.35 20.88
N ALA A 337 32.37 -2.78 22.14
CA ALA A 337 33.51 -3.06 22.98
C ALA A 337 33.70 -4.58 23.09
N ARG A 338 34.95 -5.06 23.00
CA ARG A 338 35.31 -6.48 23.17
C ARG A 338 34.57 -7.45 22.22
N GLY A 339 34.14 -6.96 21.06
CA GLY A 339 33.44 -7.77 20.04
C GLY A 339 32.02 -8.20 20.40
N ILE A 340 31.48 -7.77 21.55
CA ILE A 340 30.12 -8.09 21.98
C ILE A 340 29.15 -7.18 21.22
N ARG A 341 28.32 -7.76 20.36
CA ARG A 341 27.33 -7.05 19.55
C ARG A 341 26.19 -7.95 19.12
N PHE A 342 25.07 -7.34 18.76
CA PHE A 342 24.04 -8.00 17.95
C PHE A 342 24.56 -8.24 16.52
N SER A 343 24.00 -9.23 15.83
CA SER A 343 24.39 -9.50 14.45
C SER A 343 23.94 -8.37 13.51
N ALA A 344 24.68 -8.17 12.42
CA ALA A 344 24.30 -7.20 11.40
C ALA A 344 22.90 -7.48 10.82
N ASP A 345 22.53 -8.75 10.66
CA ASP A 345 21.19 -9.15 10.19
C ASP A 345 20.09 -8.73 11.16
N GLN A 346 20.31 -8.84 12.47
CA GLN A 346 19.35 -8.39 13.48
C GLN A 346 19.17 -6.88 13.44
N ARG A 347 20.27 -6.13 13.36
CA ARG A 347 20.20 -4.67 13.28
C ARG A 347 19.53 -4.22 11.99
N ARG A 348 19.85 -4.87 10.86
CA ARG A 348 19.20 -4.65 9.57
C ARG A 348 17.69 -4.89 9.62
N ASP A 349 17.23 -6.00 10.20
CA ASP A 349 15.79 -6.27 10.37
C ASP A 349 15.11 -5.24 11.27
N THR A 350 15.81 -4.80 12.32
CA THR A 350 15.28 -3.78 13.23
C THR A 350 15.10 -2.44 12.52
N VAL A 351 16.11 -1.93 11.80
CA VAL A 351 16.00 -0.66 11.08
C VAL A 351 14.96 -0.71 9.96
N VAL A 352 14.86 -1.84 9.22
CA VAL A 352 13.83 -2.01 8.17
C VAL A 352 12.43 -1.97 8.77
N ARG A 353 12.18 -2.70 9.87
CA ARG A 353 10.88 -2.71 10.55
C ARG A 353 10.50 -1.35 11.09
N ASN A 354 11.44 -0.65 11.72
CA ASN A 354 11.22 0.67 12.28
C ASN A 354 10.93 1.70 11.17
N ALA A 355 11.68 1.68 10.06
CA ALA A 355 11.46 2.56 8.93
C ALA A 355 10.09 2.32 8.27
N LEU A 356 9.67 1.05 8.10
CA LEU A 356 8.33 0.70 7.59
C LEU A 356 7.21 1.19 8.51
N THR A 357 7.39 1.01 9.83
CA THR A 357 6.41 1.47 10.82
C THR A 357 6.27 2.99 10.79
N LYS A 358 7.40 3.72 10.72
CA LYS A 358 7.41 5.18 10.56
C LYS A 358 6.74 5.63 9.25
N ALA A 359 6.98 4.92 8.14
CA ALA A 359 6.33 5.20 6.86
C ALA A 359 4.81 5.00 6.93
N ALA A 360 4.34 3.90 7.54
CA ALA A 360 2.91 3.64 7.72
C ALA A 360 2.22 4.72 8.58
N HIS A 361 2.91 5.22 9.61
CA HIS A 361 2.42 6.36 10.41
C HIS A 361 2.33 7.65 9.58
N ALA A 362 3.33 7.94 8.75
CA ALA A 362 3.32 9.11 7.87
C ALA A 362 2.16 9.06 6.86
N VAL A 363 1.94 7.89 6.24
CA VAL A 363 0.78 7.65 5.36
C VAL A 363 -0.53 7.85 6.12
N SER A 364 -0.64 7.30 7.34
CA SER A 364 -1.85 7.43 8.18
C SER A 364 -2.14 8.86 8.63
N ALA A 365 -1.14 9.74 8.64
CA ALA A 365 -1.30 11.15 8.98
C ALA A 365 -1.85 11.99 7.81
N TRP A 366 -1.73 11.49 6.57
CA TRP A 366 -2.29 12.15 5.39
C TRP A 366 -3.81 12.19 5.46
N ARG A 367 -4.41 13.24 4.88
CA ARG A 367 -5.86 13.43 4.81
C ARG A 367 -6.24 13.75 3.38
N SER A 368 -7.25 13.06 2.87
CA SER A 368 -7.87 13.38 1.58
C SER A 368 -8.51 14.76 1.62
N SER A 369 -8.28 15.56 0.59
CA SER A 369 -8.97 16.84 0.38
C SER A 369 -9.86 16.72 -0.87
N PRO A 370 -11.13 16.29 -0.72
CA PRO A 370 -12.01 16.10 -1.87
C PRO A 370 -12.35 17.44 -2.52
N ALA A 371 -12.07 17.57 -3.81
CA ALA A 371 -12.47 18.66 -4.66
C ALA A 371 -13.85 18.39 -5.26
N MET A 372 -14.73 19.37 -5.12
CA MET A 372 -16.07 19.40 -5.70
C MET A 372 -16.03 20.22 -6.99
N LEU A 373 -16.09 19.54 -8.13
CA LEU A 373 -15.87 20.14 -9.45
C LEU A 373 -17.20 20.27 -10.21
N PRO A 374 -17.70 21.50 -10.47
CA PRO A 374 -18.95 21.69 -11.19
C PRO A 374 -18.89 21.16 -12.63
N VAL A 375 -19.97 20.52 -13.08
CA VAL A 375 -20.19 20.16 -14.48
C VAL A 375 -21.14 21.17 -15.11
N ASN A 376 -20.83 21.60 -16.33
CA ASN A 376 -21.67 22.45 -17.17
C ASN A 376 -21.93 21.77 -18.52
N HIS A 377 -22.98 22.19 -19.21
CA HIS A 377 -23.31 21.75 -20.55
C HIS A 377 -23.71 22.96 -21.39
N ASN A 378 -23.11 23.13 -22.56
CA ASN A 378 -23.33 24.29 -23.44
C ASN A 378 -24.03 23.92 -24.76
N GLY A 379 -24.63 22.74 -24.86
CA GLY A 379 -25.33 22.27 -26.06
C GLY A 379 -24.43 21.54 -27.06
N GLU A 380 -23.13 21.85 -27.09
CA GLU A 380 -22.13 21.21 -27.97
C GLU A 380 -21.28 20.16 -27.22
N GLY A 381 -21.26 20.20 -25.88
CA GLY A 381 -20.57 19.21 -25.06
C GLY A 381 -20.63 19.54 -23.57
N PHE A 382 -19.92 18.74 -22.77
CA PHE A 382 -19.79 18.96 -21.34
C PHE A 382 -18.50 19.72 -21.02
N SER A 383 -18.53 20.48 -19.93
CA SER A 383 -17.32 21.07 -19.37
C SER A 383 -17.25 20.93 -17.85
N ILE A 384 -16.02 20.84 -17.33
CA ILE A 384 -15.76 20.67 -15.88
C ILE A 384 -14.86 21.82 -15.43
N THR A 385 -15.27 22.56 -14.40
CA THR A 385 -14.46 23.62 -13.81
C THR A 385 -13.54 23.04 -12.73
N ASP A 386 -12.23 23.09 -12.95
CA ASP A 386 -11.24 22.50 -12.04
C ASP A 386 -10.03 23.42 -11.83
N PRO A 387 -10.14 24.43 -10.95
CA PRO A 387 -9.06 25.39 -10.79
C PRO A 387 -7.79 24.82 -10.14
N GLY A 388 -7.93 23.72 -9.38
CA GLY A 388 -6.83 23.07 -8.68
C GLY A 388 -5.99 22.14 -9.56
N GLY A 389 -6.44 21.83 -10.77
CA GLY A 389 -5.77 20.89 -11.65
C GLY A 389 -5.93 19.43 -11.22
N ALA A 390 -6.94 19.10 -10.42
CA ALA A 390 -7.10 17.75 -9.87
C ALA A 390 -7.33 16.68 -10.95
N LEU A 391 -7.94 17.04 -12.07
CA LEU A 391 -8.22 16.13 -13.18
C LEU A 391 -7.11 16.13 -14.23
N SER A 392 -6.71 14.92 -14.63
CA SER A 392 -5.78 14.70 -15.74
C SER A 392 -6.52 14.50 -17.07
N LEU A 393 -5.86 14.81 -18.18
CA LEU A 393 -6.42 14.49 -19.51
C LEU A 393 -6.64 12.98 -19.68
N GLY A 394 -7.73 12.60 -20.34
CA GLY A 394 -8.15 11.21 -20.53
C GLY A 394 -8.77 10.53 -19.31
N GLN A 395 -8.85 11.21 -18.16
CA GLN A 395 -9.42 10.64 -16.94
C GLN A 395 -10.93 10.46 -17.07
N GLN A 396 -11.43 9.31 -16.62
CA GLN A 396 -12.87 9.02 -16.52
C GLN A 396 -13.38 9.38 -15.14
N VAL A 397 -14.53 10.03 -15.07
CA VAL A 397 -15.12 10.54 -13.81
C VAL A 397 -16.61 10.26 -13.77
N VAL A 398 -17.13 9.99 -12.56
CA VAL A 398 -18.56 9.80 -12.31
C VAL A 398 -19.20 11.15 -12.00
N VAL A 399 -20.30 11.45 -12.70
CA VAL A 399 -21.12 12.63 -12.44
C VAL A 399 -22.15 12.31 -11.37
N LEU A 400 -22.18 13.16 -10.34
CA LEU A 400 -23.07 13.07 -9.21
C LEU A 400 -24.10 14.19 -9.25
N ARG A 401 -25.38 13.82 -9.11
CA ARG A 401 -26.51 14.74 -8.98
C ARG A 401 -26.96 14.85 -7.55
N ARG A 402 -27.00 16.07 -7.02
CA ARG A 402 -27.63 16.33 -5.72
C ARG A 402 -29.15 16.22 -5.86
N ILE A 403 -29.77 15.34 -5.08
CA ILE A 403 -31.23 15.25 -4.94
C ILE A 403 -31.73 15.79 -3.59
N GLY A 404 -30.81 16.15 -2.69
CA GLY A 404 -31.11 16.83 -1.44
C GLY A 404 -31.43 15.85 -0.30
N LYS A 405 -32.41 16.19 0.53
CA LYS A 405 -32.76 15.41 1.72
C LYS A 405 -33.65 14.23 1.37
N VAL A 406 -33.28 13.04 1.81
CA VAL A 406 -34.07 11.80 1.69
C VAL A 406 -34.19 11.15 3.06
N GLY A 407 -35.39 11.17 3.64
CA GLY A 407 -35.60 10.71 5.02
C GLY A 407 -34.70 11.47 6.01
N PRO A 408 -33.88 10.76 6.82
CA PRO A 408 -32.95 11.39 7.77
C PRO A 408 -31.65 11.93 7.12
N VAL A 409 -31.34 11.53 5.88
CA VAL A 409 -30.08 11.88 5.21
C VAL A 409 -30.22 13.23 4.50
N ALA A 410 -29.35 14.18 4.82
CA ALA A 410 -29.52 15.58 4.41
C ALA A 410 -28.99 15.90 2.99
N ASP A 411 -27.96 15.19 2.52
CA ASP A 411 -27.29 15.49 1.23
C ASP A 411 -27.05 14.22 0.40
N VAL A 412 -28.12 13.69 -0.17
CA VAL A 412 -28.05 12.54 -1.08
C VAL A 412 -27.63 12.99 -2.47
N ARG A 413 -26.65 12.27 -3.02
CA ARG A 413 -26.09 12.45 -4.35
C ARG A 413 -26.15 11.13 -5.10
N LEU A 414 -26.66 11.17 -6.33
CA LEU A 414 -26.84 9.98 -7.15
C LEU A 414 -25.84 9.98 -8.31
N PRO A 415 -25.21 8.84 -8.63
CA PRO A 415 -24.45 8.70 -9.87
C PRO A 415 -25.43 8.76 -11.06
N VAL A 416 -25.24 9.71 -11.98
CA VAL A 416 -26.15 9.95 -13.12
C VAL A 416 -25.50 9.79 -14.49
N GLY A 417 -24.17 9.63 -14.54
CA GLY A 417 -23.44 9.36 -15.78
C GLY A 417 -21.94 9.36 -15.58
N GLN A 418 -21.20 9.24 -16.68
CA GLN A 418 -19.73 9.21 -16.68
C GLN A 418 -19.20 10.13 -17.78
N LEU A 419 -18.18 10.90 -17.45
CA LEU A 419 -17.49 11.77 -18.40
C LEU A 419 -16.03 11.36 -18.56
N ARG A 420 -15.46 11.62 -19.74
CA ARG A 420 -14.01 11.56 -19.98
C ARG A 420 -13.48 12.96 -20.23
N VAL A 421 -12.43 13.35 -19.52
CA VAL A 421 -11.74 14.63 -19.72
C VAL A 421 -10.96 14.59 -21.03
N ASP A 422 -11.24 15.49 -21.97
CA ASP A 422 -10.64 15.47 -23.31
C ASP A 422 -9.50 16.47 -23.45
N GLN A 423 -9.76 17.74 -23.12
CA GLN A 423 -8.81 18.84 -23.34
C GLN A 423 -9.01 19.97 -22.32
N THR A 424 -7.96 20.77 -22.15
CA THR A 424 -8.01 22.00 -21.36
C THR A 424 -8.58 23.13 -22.18
N LEU A 425 -9.52 23.88 -21.61
CA LEU A 425 -10.07 25.13 -22.14
C LEU A 425 -9.54 26.33 -21.33
N ALA A 426 -9.86 27.54 -21.78
CA ALA A 426 -9.52 28.77 -21.06
C ALA A 426 -10.09 28.77 -19.62
N GLY A 427 -9.39 29.45 -18.70
CA GLY A 427 -9.87 29.64 -17.32
C GLY A 427 -9.94 28.36 -16.48
N GLN A 428 -9.04 27.39 -16.72
CA GLN A 428 -8.97 26.13 -15.96
C GLN A 428 -10.25 25.26 -16.07
N THR A 429 -11.01 25.47 -17.13
CA THR A 429 -12.14 24.62 -17.51
C THR A 429 -11.64 23.48 -18.39
N LEU A 430 -12.31 22.34 -18.34
CA LEU A 430 -12.00 21.15 -19.12
C LEU A 430 -13.16 20.84 -20.04
N ALA A 431 -12.91 20.55 -21.30
CA ALA A 431 -13.93 19.92 -22.15
C ALA A 431 -13.99 18.43 -21.80
N ALA A 432 -15.20 17.88 -21.80
CA ALA A 432 -15.44 16.48 -21.48
C ALA A 432 -16.51 15.86 -22.38
N SER A 433 -16.32 14.59 -22.70
CA SER A 433 -17.24 13.77 -23.48
C SER A 433 -17.98 12.80 -22.59
N ASP A 434 -19.27 12.59 -22.87
CA ASP A 434 -20.04 11.52 -22.27
C ASP A 434 -19.57 10.17 -22.79
N ILE A 435 -19.30 9.25 -21.86
CA ILE A 435 -18.86 7.88 -22.14
C ILE A 435 -19.82 6.85 -21.55
N GLY A 436 -20.94 7.30 -20.98
CA GLY A 436 -21.99 6.43 -20.48
C GLY A 436 -22.65 5.64 -21.63
N MET A 437 -23.14 4.44 -21.31
CA MET A 437 -23.96 3.68 -22.26
C MET A 437 -25.30 4.39 -22.55
N GLU A 438 -25.83 5.11 -21.57
CA GLU A 438 -26.99 5.97 -21.72
C GLU A 438 -26.55 7.44 -21.71
N PRO A 439 -27.12 8.30 -22.59
CA PRO A 439 -26.78 9.71 -22.62
C PRO A 439 -27.05 10.40 -21.27
N LEU A 440 -26.04 11.09 -20.75
CA LEU A 440 -26.12 11.89 -19.54
C LEU A 440 -27.12 13.02 -19.72
N ARG A 441 -28.26 12.90 -19.03
CA ARG A 441 -29.28 13.95 -18.98
C ARG A 441 -28.84 15.05 -18.01
N PHE A 442 -28.07 16.03 -18.47
CA PHE A 442 -27.55 17.13 -17.65
C PHE A 442 -28.63 17.86 -16.83
N LYS A 443 -28.30 18.23 -15.59
CA LYS A 443 -29.03 19.22 -14.80
C LYS A 443 -28.04 20.18 -14.13
N ALA A 444 -28.47 21.44 -13.97
CA ALA A 444 -27.70 22.42 -13.21
C ALA A 444 -27.44 21.92 -11.78
N GLY A 445 -26.19 21.99 -11.34
CA GLY A 445 -25.75 21.48 -10.04
C GLY A 445 -25.17 20.06 -10.05
N ASP A 446 -25.12 19.40 -11.21
CA ASP A 446 -24.35 18.18 -11.40
C ASP A 446 -22.84 18.45 -11.22
N MET A 447 -22.11 17.50 -10.63
CA MET A 447 -20.70 17.70 -10.27
C MET A 447 -19.89 16.41 -10.22
N VAL A 448 -18.57 16.55 -10.22
CA VAL A 448 -17.60 15.47 -10.02
C VAL A 448 -16.94 15.67 -8.65
N ILE A 449 -16.68 14.58 -7.92
CA ILE A 449 -15.92 14.59 -6.67
C ILE A 449 -14.65 13.76 -6.89
N ILE A 450 -13.49 14.36 -6.61
CA ILE A 450 -12.19 13.70 -6.71
C ILE A 450 -11.25 14.18 -5.60
N ASP A 451 -10.35 13.33 -5.13
CA ASP A 451 -9.30 13.76 -4.21
C ASP A 451 -8.27 14.63 -4.92
N ALA A 452 -7.97 15.78 -4.32
CA ALA A 452 -6.88 16.65 -4.79
C ALA A 452 -5.56 16.26 -4.12
N ALA A 453 -4.48 16.33 -4.90
CA ALA A 453 -3.14 16.45 -4.33
C ALA A 453 -3.06 17.84 -3.64
N GLY A 454 -2.50 17.92 -2.44
CA GLY A 454 -2.68 19.09 -1.55
C GLY A 454 -2.27 20.46 -2.12
N GLN A 455 -1.49 20.51 -3.19
CA GLN A 455 -1.12 21.74 -3.90
C GLN A 455 -1.77 21.78 -5.30
N ALA A 456 -2.20 22.96 -5.73
CA ALA A 456 -2.68 23.17 -7.09
C ALA A 456 -1.59 22.81 -8.12
N LEU A 457 -1.97 22.04 -9.15
CA LEU A 457 -1.03 21.60 -10.17
C LEU A 457 -0.71 22.74 -11.14
N GLY A 458 0.56 22.88 -11.52
CA GLY A 458 1.01 23.85 -12.52
C GLY A 458 0.82 23.38 -13.97
N THR A 459 0.45 22.12 -14.18
CA THR A 459 0.12 21.52 -15.48
C THR A 459 -0.88 20.37 -15.31
N ARG A 460 -1.52 19.95 -16.39
CA ARG A 460 -2.41 18.76 -16.45
C ARG A 460 -1.81 17.59 -17.24
N ARG A 461 -0.61 17.81 -17.80
CA ARG A 461 0.11 16.84 -18.62
C ARG A 461 0.72 15.78 -17.72
N ALA A 462 0.40 14.52 -17.99
CA ALA A 462 0.86 13.37 -17.24
C ALA A 462 2.38 13.20 -17.40
N VAL A 463 3.07 12.97 -16.28
CA VAL A 463 4.51 12.74 -16.25
C VAL A 463 4.86 11.46 -15.51
N ASP A 464 5.81 10.70 -16.05
CA ASP A 464 6.44 9.54 -15.41
C ASP A 464 7.97 9.59 -15.54
N GLN A 465 8.66 8.60 -15.00
CA GLN A 465 10.11 8.50 -15.17
C GLN A 465 10.46 7.99 -16.56
N CYS A 466 11.40 8.66 -17.23
CA CYS A 466 11.88 8.24 -18.54
C CYS A 466 12.47 6.82 -18.46
N ARG A 467 12.33 6.06 -19.55
CA ARG A 467 12.92 4.74 -19.70
C ARG A 467 14.24 4.82 -20.47
N ASP A 468 15.21 4.02 -20.08
CA ASP A 468 16.42 3.82 -20.87
C ASP A 468 16.19 2.82 -22.02
N ALA A 469 17.22 2.54 -22.81
CA ALA A 469 17.14 1.62 -23.94
C ALA A 469 16.78 0.17 -23.55
N SER A 470 16.95 -0.20 -22.27
CA SER A 470 16.59 -1.51 -21.73
C SER A 470 15.17 -1.56 -21.15
N GLY A 471 14.44 -0.43 -21.15
CA GLY A 471 13.12 -0.33 -20.53
C GLY A 471 13.16 -0.14 -19.03
N MET A 472 14.33 0.12 -18.44
CA MET A 472 14.46 0.40 -17.01
C MET A 472 14.30 1.90 -16.71
N PRO A 473 13.90 2.29 -15.50
CA PRO A 473 13.86 3.70 -15.10
C PRO A 473 15.23 4.36 -15.27
N SER A 474 15.29 5.39 -16.12
CA SER A 474 16.50 6.09 -16.50
C SER A 474 16.99 6.99 -15.36
N VAL A 475 18.30 7.02 -15.14
CA VAL A 475 18.99 7.96 -14.25
C VAL A 475 20.23 8.47 -14.99
N ASP A 476 20.43 9.79 -14.98
CA ASP A 476 21.62 10.45 -15.52
C ASP A 476 22.71 10.46 -14.44
N TRP A 477 23.57 9.44 -14.50
CA TRP A 477 24.71 9.28 -13.60
C TRP A 477 25.93 10.07 -14.11
N ARG A 478 26.49 10.90 -13.25
CA ARG A 478 27.70 11.68 -13.51
C ARG A 478 28.67 11.48 -12.34
N GLY A 479 29.96 11.32 -12.64
CA GLY A 479 30.99 11.10 -11.62
C GLY A 479 31.28 9.62 -11.34
N ASP A 480 31.90 9.35 -10.18
CA ASP A 480 32.51 8.06 -9.85
C ASP A 480 31.67 7.19 -8.91
N ALA A 481 30.57 7.71 -8.37
CA ALA A 481 29.73 7.03 -7.39
C ALA A 481 28.27 6.90 -7.85
N GLN A 482 27.67 5.72 -7.61
CA GLN A 482 26.28 5.40 -7.97
C GLN A 482 25.55 4.77 -6.77
N PRO A 483 25.12 5.56 -5.77
CA PRO A 483 24.44 5.03 -4.59
C PRO A 483 23.14 4.29 -4.94
N ALA A 484 22.93 3.11 -4.38
CA ALA A 484 21.76 2.28 -4.67
C ALA A 484 20.46 2.96 -4.20
N VAL A 485 20.52 3.64 -3.06
CA VAL A 485 19.40 4.40 -2.51
C VAL A 485 18.87 5.47 -3.47
N TRP A 486 19.72 6.06 -4.31
CA TRP A 486 19.31 7.07 -5.29
C TRP A 486 18.40 6.49 -6.37
N ARG A 487 18.73 5.29 -6.88
CA ARG A 487 17.93 4.60 -7.89
C ARG A 487 16.51 4.31 -7.41
N ILE A 488 16.34 4.10 -6.10
CA ILE A 488 15.07 3.76 -5.48
C ILE A 488 14.31 5.02 -5.03
N GLY A 489 15.01 6.00 -4.44
CA GLY A 489 14.40 7.18 -3.84
C GLY A 489 14.11 8.33 -4.81
N ALA A 490 14.87 8.47 -5.90
CA ALA A 490 14.78 9.66 -6.74
C ALA A 490 13.40 9.86 -7.39
N GLY A 491 12.77 8.77 -7.84
CA GLY A 491 11.42 8.74 -8.41
C GLY A 491 10.37 9.18 -7.38
N PRO A 492 10.21 8.45 -6.26
CA PRO A 492 9.27 8.80 -5.19
C PRO A 492 9.43 10.23 -4.66
N LEU A 493 10.67 10.73 -4.54
CA LEU A 493 10.92 12.11 -4.09
C LEU A 493 10.47 13.14 -5.13
N PHE A 494 10.60 12.82 -6.42
CA PHE A 494 10.05 13.64 -7.50
C PHE A 494 8.53 13.63 -7.51
N THR A 495 7.92 12.44 -7.50
CA THR A 495 6.47 12.27 -7.68
C THR A 495 5.66 12.96 -6.58
N GLY A 496 6.18 13.02 -5.35
CA GLY A 496 5.53 13.72 -4.24
C GLY A 496 5.84 15.21 -4.10
N SER A 497 6.81 15.76 -4.84
CA SER A 497 7.24 17.17 -4.71
C SER A 497 7.01 18.00 -5.96
N PHE A 498 6.91 17.37 -7.13
CA PHE A 498 6.72 18.07 -8.41
C PHE A 498 5.28 18.58 -8.58
N ALA A 499 5.11 19.80 -9.05
CA ALA A 499 3.81 20.46 -9.19
C ALA A 499 3.05 20.05 -10.48
N GLY A 500 2.91 18.75 -10.74
CA GLY A 500 2.19 18.19 -11.90
C GLY A 500 1.67 16.78 -11.62
N PRO A 501 0.78 16.24 -12.48
CA PRO A 501 0.18 14.93 -12.26
C PRO A 501 1.19 13.83 -12.61
N THR A 502 1.73 13.21 -11.57
CA THR A 502 2.78 12.20 -11.66
C THR A 502 2.18 10.80 -11.62
N PHE A 503 2.78 9.90 -12.39
CA PHE A 503 2.36 8.51 -12.53
C PHE A 503 3.58 7.58 -12.42
N ILE A 504 3.31 6.33 -12.01
CA ILE A 504 4.33 5.28 -11.91
C ILE A 504 4.13 4.30 -13.06
N ALA A 505 5.04 4.32 -14.03
CA ALA A 505 4.91 3.51 -15.24
C ALA A 505 4.93 1.98 -14.98
N ASP A 506 5.59 1.52 -13.92
CA ASP A 506 5.65 0.09 -13.55
C ASP A 506 4.46 -0.37 -12.69
N LEU A 507 3.62 0.54 -12.20
CA LEU A 507 2.54 0.21 -11.27
C LEU A 507 1.56 -0.84 -11.82
N PRO A 508 1.15 -0.81 -13.11
CA PRO A 508 0.29 -1.87 -13.67
C PRO A 508 0.91 -3.27 -13.56
N MET A 509 2.22 -3.40 -13.80
CA MET A 509 2.93 -4.66 -13.68
C MET A 509 3.01 -5.12 -12.21
N GLU A 510 3.27 -4.18 -11.30
CA GLU A 510 3.33 -4.45 -9.86
C GLU A 510 1.96 -4.83 -9.27
N LEU A 511 0.87 -4.32 -9.86
CA LEU A 511 -0.51 -4.60 -9.47
C LEU A 511 -1.07 -5.90 -10.08
N ALA A 512 -0.55 -6.35 -11.22
CA ALA A 512 -1.07 -7.51 -11.94
C ALA A 512 -1.26 -8.79 -11.08
N PRO A 513 -0.37 -9.14 -10.13
CA PRO A 513 -0.56 -10.32 -9.27
C PRO A 513 -1.82 -10.26 -8.39
N PHE A 514 -2.37 -9.07 -8.15
CA PHE A 514 -3.55 -8.88 -7.32
C PHE A 514 -4.87 -8.97 -8.08
N ALA A 515 -4.84 -8.91 -9.42
CA ALA A 515 -6.03 -8.90 -10.27
C ALA A 515 -7.06 -10.01 -9.94
N PRO A 516 -6.67 -11.27 -9.68
CA PRO A 516 -7.63 -12.33 -9.36
C PRO A 516 -8.40 -12.12 -8.04
N SER A 517 -7.96 -11.20 -7.19
CA SER A 517 -8.57 -10.96 -5.88
C SER A 517 -9.72 -9.96 -5.91
N PHE A 518 -9.92 -9.24 -7.02
CA PHE A 518 -10.79 -8.06 -7.09
C PHE A 518 -11.83 -8.14 -8.21
N LYS A 519 -13.07 -7.73 -7.90
CA LYS A 519 -14.16 -7.58 -8.86
C LYS A 519 -13.97 -6.29 -9.64
N GLY A 520 -14.22 -6.34 -10.94
CA GLY A 520 -14.16 -5.14 -11.78
C GLY A 520 -12.75 -4.59 -11.93
N TRP A 521 -11.71 -5.43 -11.80
CA TRP A 521 -10.30 -5.04 -11.94
C TRP A 521 -10.03 -4.24 -13.20
N GLU A 522 -10.75 -4.53 -14.28
CA GLU A 522 -10.69 -3.76 -15.50
C GLU A 522 -11.01 -2.27 -15.28
N LYS A 523 -11.84 -1.90 -14.31
CA LYS A 523 -12.19 -0.51 -14.05
C LYS A 523 -11.12 0.25 -13.24
N LEU A 524 -10.13 -0.43 -12.67
CA LEU A 524 -9.03 0.20 -11.94
C LEU A 524 -7.99 0.76 -12.92
N ALA A 525 -8.08 2.06 -13.22
CA ALA A 525 -7.15 2.71 -14.16
C ALA A 525 -5.69 2.66 -13.67
N ALA A 526 -5.45 2.66 -12.35
CA ALA A 526 -4.12 2.46 -11.78
C ALA A 526 -3.45 1.12 -12.20
N ALA A 527 -4.24 0.10 -12.53
CA ALA A 527 -3.77 -1.20 -12.98
C ALA A 527 -3.59 -1.30 -14.51
N ARG A 528 -3.76 -0.18 -15.24
CA ARG A 528 -3.64 -0.13 -16.70
C ARG A 528 -2.43 0.70 -17.14
N PRO A 529 -1.71 0.30 -18.20
CA PRO A 529 -0.69 1.13 -18.80
C PRO A 529 -1.27 2.49 -19.21
N ARG A 530 -0.55 3.56 -18.87
CA ARG A 530 -0.87 4.92 -19.26
C ARG A 530 0.25 5.47 -20.14
N ARG A 531 -0.11 6.21 -21.18
CA ARG A 531 0.86 7.00 -21.94
C ARG A 531 1.03 8.35 -21.26
N SER A 532 2.25 8.66 -20.86
CA SER A 532 2.61 9.98 -20.32
C SER A 532 2.87 10.96 -21.45
N ASP A 533 2.58 12.24 -21.21
CA ASP A 533 2.78 13.32 -22.18
C ASP A 533 4.27 13.68 -22.31
N TYR A 534 5.01 13.55 -21.21
CA TYR A 534 6.45 13.74 -21.12
C TYR A 534 6.98 12.92 -19.94
N CYS A 535 8.30 12.87 -19.77
CA CYS A 535 8.94 12.12 -18.70
C CYS A 535 10.03 12.93 -17.98
N PHE A 536 10.46 12.48 -16.81
CA PHE A 536 11.59 13.04 -16.07
C PHE A 536 12.76 12.05 -15.98
N THR A 537 13.98 12.58 -15.95
CA THR A 537 15.21 11.83 -15.67
C THR A 537 15.87 12.42 -14.42
N PRO A 538 15.98 11.67 -13.31
CA PRO A 538 16.80 12.07 -12.18
C PRO A 538 18.27 12.23 -12.59
N VAL A 539 18.93 13.26 -12.06
CA VAL A 539 20.32 13.59 -12.31
C VAL A 539 21.09 13.49 -11.00
N LEU A 540 22.20 12.77 -11.01
CA LEU A 540 23.15 12.73 -9.91
C LEU A 540 24.56 12.96 -10.43
N SER A 541 25.27 13.94 -9.85
CA SER A 541 26.72 14.06 -9.98
C SER A 541 27.37 13.91 -8.62
N LEU A 542 28.28 12.95 -8.48
CA LEU A 542 29.09 12.78 -7.28
C LEU A 542 30.50 12.37 -7.69
N SER A 543 31.47 13.26 -7.47
CA SER A 543 32.87 13.05 -7.86
C SER A 543 33.81 13.37 -6.70
N ALA A 544 34.87 12.60 -6.51
CA ALA A 544 35.93 12.94 -5.57
C ALA A 544 36.77 14.14 -6.04
N THR A 545 37.11 15.06 -5.14
CA THR A 545 38.15 16.08 -5.36
C THR A 545 39.49 15.63 -4.76
N ALA A 546 40.58 16.29 -5.18
CA ALA A 546 41.92 16.05 -4.63
C ALA A 546 42.00 16.28 -3.11
N GLN A 547 41.11 17.11 -2.55
CA GLN A 547 41.02 17.45 -1.13
C GLN A 547 40.06 16.53 -0.35
N GLY A 548 39.56 15.45 -0.96
CA GLY A 548 38.65 14.50 -0.30
C GLY A 548 37.21 14.97 -0.13
N GLN A 549 36.88 16.18 -0.59
CA GLN A 549 35.50 16.65 -0.66
C GLN A 549 34.79 16.05 -1.87
N ARG A 550 33.46 16.02 -1.82
CA ARG A 550 32.64 15.52 -2.92
C ARG A 550 31.55 16.53 -3.28
N PRO A 551 31.72 17.36 -4.34
CA PRO A 551 30.62 18.16 -4.87
C PRO A 551 29.50 17.23 -5.30
N LEU A 552 28.33 17.45 -4.71
CA LEU A 552 27.11 16.70 -4.97
C LEU A 552 26.15 17.59 -5.76
N VAL A 553 25.73 17.13 -6.92
CA VAL A 553 24.66 17.74 -7.72
C VAL A 553 23.48 16.78 -7.79
N ILE A 554 22.31 17.24 -7.36
CA ILE A 554 21.06 16.49 -7.41
C ILE A 554 20.03 17.31 -8.19
N GLY A 555 19.36 16.68 -9.15
CA GLY A 555 18.38 17.38 -9.96
C GLY A 555 17.52 16.46 -10.80
N TYR A 556 16.74 17.08 -11.68
CA TYR A 556 15.83 16.41 -12.59
C TYR A 556 15.79 17.14 -13.93
N THR A 557 15.66 16.38 -15.01
CA THR A 557 15.46 16.90 -16.37
C THR A 557 14.13 16.42 -16.92
N LEU A 558 13.32 17.32 -17.46
CA LEU A 558 12.06 17.00 -18.14
C LEU A 558 12.31 16.81 -19.63
N ARG A 559 11.72 15.77 -20.23
CA ARG A 559 11.93 15.40 -21.63
C ARG A 559 10.64 14.96 -22.31
N ASN A 560 10.47 15.32 -23.57
CA ASN A 560 9.50 14.71 -24.48
C ASN A 560 10.27 13.98 -25.58
N GLY A 561 10.29 12.64 -25.50
CA GLY A 561 11.21 11.83 -26.30
C GLY A 561 12.66 12.26 -26.06
N THR A 562 13.37 12.62 -27.13
CA THR A 562 14.77 13.09 -27.05
C THR A 562 14.88 14.56 -26.65
N THR A 563 13.83 15.36 -26.81
CA THR A 563 13.80 16.81 -26.60
C THR A 563 13.75 17.15 -25.12
N LYS A 564 14.64 18.04 -24.66
CA LYS A 564 14.62 18.58 -23.29
C LYS A 564 13.59 19.71 -23.19
N LEU A 565 12.65 19.59 -22.26
CA LEU A 565 11.62 20.60 -21.97
C LEU A 565 12.05 21.58 -20.87
N GLY A 566 12.84 21.08 -19.92
CA GLY A 566 13.29 21.84 -18.75
C GLY A 566 14.24 21.02 -17.90
N GLY A 567 14.86 21.66 -16.90
CA GLY A 567 15.67 20.95 -15.93
C GLY A 567 16.16 21.88 -14.84
N GLY A 568 16.38 21.31 -13.66
CA GLY A 568 16.83 22.03 -12.48
C GLY A 568 17.70 21.11 -11.65
N ALA A 569 18.73 21.67 -11.03
CA ALA A 569 19.60 20.95 -10.13
C ALA A 569 20.01 21.86 -8.98
N MET A 570 20.29 21.24 -7.84
CA MET A 570 20.87 21.88 -6.67
C MET A 570 22.24 21.28 -6.42
N GLN A 571 23.17 22.11 -5.94
CA GLN A 571 24.53 21.71 -5.65
C GLN A 571 24.85 21.97 -4.19
N VAL A 572 25.53 21.02 -3.56
CA VAL A 572 26.06 21.13 -2.21
C VAL A 572 27.43 20.49 -2.14
N GLN A 573 28.28 20.98 -1.24
CA GLN A 573 29.55 20.34 -0.93
C GLN A 573 29.32 19.28 0.15
N MET A 574 29.47 17.99 -0.19
CA MET A 574 29.42 16.91 0.78
C MET A 574 30.83 16.65 1.31
N THR A 575 30.97 16.55 2.63
CA THR A 575 32.21 16.11 3.29
C THR A 575 31.95 14.70 3.84
N PRO A 576 32.44 13.64 3.16
CA PRO A 576 32.27 12.28 3.65
C PRO A 576 32.92 12.10 5.02
N THR A 577 32.35 11.21 5.82
CA THR A 577 32.92 10.81 7.09
C THR A 577 34.27 10.15 6.86
N THR A 578 35.30 10.63 7.59
CA THR A 578 36.65 10.09 7.48
C THR A 578 36.71 8.65 8.00
N MET A 579 37.13 7.73 7.13
CA MET A 579 37.39 6.32 7.46
C MET A 579 38.89 6.11 7.65
N THR A 580 39.31 5.12 8.44
CA THR A 580 40.75 4.82 8.57
C THR A 580 41.31 4.30 7.25
N PRO A 581 42.61 4.55 6.93
CA PRO A 581 43.24 4.06 5.71
C PRO A 581 43.10 2.55 5.52
N ASP A 582 43.18 1.80 6.63
CA ASP A 582 43.10 0.33 6.66
C ASP A 582 41.66 -0.22 6.60
N SER A 583 40.63 0.65 6.61
CA SER A 583 39.25 0.21 6.48
C SER A 583 39.04 -0.55 5.16
N ALA A 584 38.28 -1.64 5.18
CA ALA A 584 37.93 -2.37 3.97
C ALA A 584 37.19 -1.46 2.96
N ALA A 585 37.40 -1.68 1.66
CA ALA A 585 36.80 -0.85 0.60
C ALA A 585 35.26 -0.86 0.68
N GLU A 586 34.67 -2.01 1.01
CA GLU A 586 33.22 -2.18 1.20
C GLU A 586 32.68 -1.30 2.34
N MET A 587 33.41 -1.21 3.45
CA MET A 587 33.02 -0.39 4.60
C MET A 587 33.09 1.11 4.29
N ARG A 588 34.09 1.52 3.48
CA ARG A 588 34.17 2.90 2.97
C ARG A 588 33.02 3.22 2.01
N ALA A 589 32.68 2.29 1.13
CA ALA A 589 31.56 2.44 0.19
C ALA A 589 30.22 2.53 0.94
N ALA A 590 29.99 1.64 1.91
CA ALA A 590 28.81 1.65 2.77
C ALA A 590 28.67 2.97 3.53
N ARG A 591 29.78 3.49 4.09
CA ARG A 591 29.76 4.78 4.79
C ARG A 591 29.45 5.94 3.84
N LEU A 592 30.07 5.96 2.66
CA LEU A 592 29.80 6.98 1.66
C LEU A 592 28.33 6.99 1.23
N GLU A 593 27.71 5.81 1.12
CA GLU A 593 26.29 5.68 0.79
C GLU A 593 25.37 6.21 1.89
N GLN A 594 25.67 5.95 3.16
CA GLN A 594 24.94 6.51 4.32
C GLN A 594 25.07 8.05 4.40
N ASP A 595 26.29 8.58 4.23
CA ASP A 595 26.53 10.03 4.19
C ASP A 595 25.80 10.67 3.00
N PHE A 596 25.79 10.00 1.84
CA PHE A 596 25.04 10.42 0.67
C PHE A 596 23.54 10.49 0.95
N ALA A 597 22.94 9.44 1.54
CA ALA A 597 21.51 9.39 1.80
C ALA A 597 21.04 10.56 2.68
N THR A 598 21.84 10.90 3.70
CA THR A 598 21.58 12.00 4.63
C THR A 598 21.48 13.36 3.91
N VAL A 599 22.36 13.61 2.93
CA VAL A 599 22.45 14.91 2.25
C VAL A 599 21.57 14.97 1.00
N ALA A 600 21.56 13.90 0.20
CA ALA A 600 20.97 13.90 -1.14
C ALA A 600 19.45 13.80 -1.13
N LEU A 601 18.85 12.97 -0.26
CA LEU A 601 17.40 12.72 -0.29
C LEU A 601 16.59 14.00 0.02
N PRO A 602 16.91 14.81 1.06
CA PRO A 602 16.22 16.09 1.28
C PRO A 602 16.47 17.11 0.16
N LEU A 603 17.66 17.08 -0.46
CA LEU A 603 18.01 17.97 -1.57
C LEU A 603 17.19 17.63 -2.83
N ALA A 604 16.90 16.35 -3.06
CA ALA A 604 16.10 15.88 -4.18
C ALA A 604 14.66 16.39 -4.13
N SER A 605 13.97 16.28 -2.99
CA SER A 605 12.62 16.85 -2.84
C SER A 605 12.60 18.35 -3.12
N LYS A 606 13.61 19.09 -2.64
CA LYS A 606 13.75 20.52 -2.93
C LYS A 606 13.99 20.81 -4.41
N ALA A 607 14.83 20.03 -5.07
CA ALA A 607 15.11 20.16 -6.50
C ALA A 607 13.85 19.87 -7.36
N ALA A 608 13.07 18.85 -6.99
CA ALA A 608 11.81 18.52 -7.64
C ALA A 608 10.75 19.62 -7.45
N ALA A 609 10.60 20.14 -6.23
CA ALA A 609 9.65 21.22 -5.94
C ALA A 609 10.01 22.54 -6.64
N ALA A 610 11.31 22.82 -6.82
CA ALA A 610 11.77 24.01 -7.53
C ALA A 610 11.61 23.91 -9.06
N LEU A 611 11.41 22.70 -9.60
CA LEU A 611 11.29 22.48 -11.03
C LEU A 611 9.89 22.89 -11.52
N LYS A 612 9.84 23.86 -12.44
CA LYS A 612 8.59 24.31 -13.03
C LYS A 612 8.08 23.29 -14.07
N PRO A 613 6.78 22.96 -14.07
CA PRO A 613 6.19 22.18 -15.15
C PRO A 613 6.33 22.87 -16.51
N PRO A 614 6.38 22.10 -17.62
CA PRO A 614 6.48 22.69 -18.95
C PRO A 614 5.19 23.44 -19.31
N VAL A 615 5.31 24.53 -20.06
CA VAL A 615 4.16 25.33 -20.54
C VAL A 615 3.53 24.69 -21.78
N GLU A 616 2.22 24.87 -21.98
CA GLU A 616 1.47 24.20 -23.07
C GLU A 616 2.07 24.45 -24.47
N ALA A 617 2.60 25.64 -24.73
CA ALA A 617 3.23 26.00 -26.00
C ALA A 617 4.48 25.15 -26.36
N GLN A 618 5.06 24.42 -25.39
CA GLN A 618 6.19 23.52 -25.64
C GLN A 618 5.77 22.16 -26.21
N PHE A 619 4.46 21.87 -26.25
CA PHE A 619 3.90 20.62 -26.77
C PHE A 619 3.22 20.76 -28.13
N THR A 620 2.94 21.99 -28.58
CA THR A 620 2.39 22.24 -29.92
C THR A 620 3.50 22.11 -30.96
N THR A 621 3.42 21.11 -31.83
CA THR A 621 4.28 21.00 -33.01
C THR A 621 3.90 22.05 -34.06
N ASN A 622 4.85 22.49 -34.89
CA ASN A 622 4.63 23.51 -35.93
C ASN A 622 3.59 23.13 -37.01
N GLU A 623 3.02 21.92 -36.98
CA GLU A 623 1.92 21.50 -37.86
C GLU A 623 0.52 21.79 -37.28
N GLU A 624 0.42 22.12 -35.98
CA GLU A 624 -0.84 22.50 -35.31
C GLU A 624 -0.95 24.01 -35.03
N LYS A 625 0.03 24.81 -35.47
CA LYS A 625 -0.04 26.28 -35.55
C LYS A 625 -0.20 26.69 -37.00
#